data_AF-A0A523FU35-F1
#
_entry.id   AF-A0A523FU35-F1
#
_cell.length_a   1.000
_cell.length_b   1.000
_cell.length_c   1.000
_cell.angle_alpha   90.00
_cell.angle_beta   90.00
_cell.angle_gamma   90.00
#
_symmetry.space_group_name_H-M   'P 1'
#
loop_
_entity.id
_entity.type
_entity.pdbx_description
1 polymer ?
#
loop_
_entity_poly.entity_id
_entity_poly.type
_entity_poly.pdbx_seq_one_letter_code
_entity_poly.pdbx_strand_id
1 'polypeptide(L)'
;MPRANPSGRLSLRRLFAAVCLVGAALAVAPPVAAQAVGCLPVAQGPGPGPMMRARFSPPGPGAPWSRPPRPMVRVQAILGAPPPAGSVELSYLGHSSYLIRTPEGVSAITDYNGYVRTALPPDIVTMNHAHETHYTDFVEPGITHALRGWVTAEGGYPRHDVTLRDLRVRNVATNIRGLGGGMEVAGNSIFIFETNGLCIVHLGHLHHQLTAAHLARIGAVDILLVPIDDGMTMAQAEFAQVIKALAPRVVMPMHYFGPTLVDRFLDLMRGQGYRARFHPSPTIRFTKRNLPRRTVVVLSGGGD
;
A
#
# COMPACT_ATOMS: atom_id res chain seq x y z
N MET A 1 43.19 -64.18 -13.11
CA MET A 1 44.58 -64.60 -13.36
C MET A 1 45.15 -63.79 -14.51
N PRO A 2 46.41 -63.35 -14.44
CA PRO A 2 46.98 -62.28 -15.25
C PRO A 2 47.63 -62.81 -16.54
N ARG A 3 47.82 -61.93 -17.53
CA ARG A 3 49.14 -61.72 -18.17
C ARG A 3 49.12 -60.53 -19.12
N ALA A 4 50.10 -59.67 -18.90
CA ALA A 4 50.43 -58.49 -19.66
C ALA A 4 51.54 -58.79 -20.69
N ASN A 5 51.77 -57.77 -21.52
CA ASN A 5 52.96 -57.44 -22.31
C ASN A 5 53.11 -58.12 -23.69
N PRO A 6 53.80 -57.50 -24.68
CA PRO A 6 54.93 -56.59 -24.49
C PRO A 6 55.10 -55.38 -25.45
N SER A 7 56.12 -54.59 -25.10
CA SER A 7 57.04 -53.81 -25.98
C SER A 7 56.48 -52.52 -26.59
N GLY A 8 57.20 -51.41 -26.64
CA GLY A 8 58.61 -51.17 -26.38
C GLY A 8 59.18 -50.26 -27.47
N ARG A 9 59.92 -49.24 -27.04
CA ARG A 9 60.94 -48.44 -27.76
C ARG A 9 60.54 -47.05 -28.28
N LEU A 10 61.48 -46.16 -27.98
CA LEU A 10 61.53 -44.73 -28.18
C LEU A 10 61.96 -44.37 -29.61
N SER A 11 61.62 -43.15 -30.04
CA SER A 11 62.50 -42.34 -30.90
C SER A 11 62.35 -40.85 -30.59
N LEU A 12 63.49 -40.22 -30.31
CA LEU A 12 63.70 -38.78 -30.19
C LEU A 12 63.24 -38.03 -31.44
N ARG A 13 62.69 -36.81 -31.27
CA ARG A 13 63.31 -35.58 -31.81
C ARG A 13 62.57 -34.32 -31.32
N ARG A 14 63.38 -33.36 -30.89
CA ARG A 14 63.02 -32.02 -30.40
C ARG A 14 62.40 -31.20 -31.52
N LEU A 15 61.34 -30.46 -31.23
CA LEU A 15 61.17 -29.11 -31.77
C LEU A 15 60.37 -28.25 -30.78
N PHE A 16 61.01 -27.18 -30.34
CA PHE A 16 60.43 -26.10 -29.56
C PHE A 16 59.35 -25.40 -30.38
N ALA A 17 58.14 -25.28 -29.83
CA ALA A 17 57.18 -24.26 -30.22
C ALA A 17 56.48 -23.77 -28.94
N ALA A 18 56.79 -22.54 -28.55
CA ALA A 18 56.15 -21.84 -27.46
C ALA A 18 54.68 -21.61 -27.80
N VAL A 19 53.78 -22.27 -27.06
CA VAL A 19 52.35 -21.96 -27.08
C VAL A 19 52.07 -21.13 -25.84
N CYS A 20 51.81 -19.84 -26.05
CA CYS A 20 51.27 -18.94 -25.04
C CYS A 20 49.86 -19.41 -24.65
N LEU A 21 49.75 -20.09 -23.51
CA LEU A 21 48.50 -20.33 -22.82
C LEU A 21 48.03 -19.01 -22.19
N VAL A 22 47.07 -18.35 -22.84
CA VAL A 22 46.21 -17.36 -22.16
C VAL A 22 45.30 -18.14 -21.22
N GLY A 23 45.72 -18.27 -19.97
CA GLY A 23 44.87 -18.75 -18.89
C GLY A 23 43.79 -17.71 -18.61
N ALA A 24 42.54 -18.03 -18.95
CA ALA A 24 41.40 -17.29 -18.46
C ALA A 24 41.27 -17.54 -16.95
N ALA A 25 41.77 -16.60 -16.15
CA ALA A 25 41.49 -16.55 -14.73
C ALA A 25 40.01 -16.20 -14.55
N LEU A 26 39.18 -17.20 -14.26
CA LEU A 26 37.85 -17.00 -13.70
C LEU A 26 38.02 -16.40 -12.29
N ALA A 27 37.93 -15.07 -12.20
CA ALA A 27 37.81 -14.38 -10.93
C ALA A 27 36.44 -14.72 -10.33
N VAL A 28 36.41 -15.69 -9.42
CA VAL A 28 35.27 -15.89 -8.52
C VAL A 28 35.28 -14.74 -7.53
N ALA A 29 34.41 -13.75 -7.77
CA ALA A 29 34.17 -12.68 -6.81
C ALA A 29 33.54 -13.28 -5.53
N PRO A 30 33.98 -12.88 -4.33
CA PRO A 30 33.33 -13.31 -3.10
C PRO A 30 31.91 -12.72 -3.01
N PRO A 31 30.98 -13.39 -2.32
CA PRO A 31 29.65 -12.85 -2.13
C PRO A 31 29.73 -11.54 -1.34
N VAL A 32 29.25 -10.46 -1.94
CA VAL A 32 29.08 -9.17 -1.26
C VAL A 32 28.03 -9.37 -0.18
N ALA A 33 28.45 -9.29 1.09
CA ALA A 33 27.56 -9.29 2.22
C ALA A 33 26.57 -8.12 2.07
N ALA A 34 25.27 -8.44 2.00
CA ALA A 34 24.20 -7.46 2.04
C ALA A 34 24.22 -6.78 3.42
N GLN A 35 24.86 -5.61 3.51
CA GLN A 35 24.77 -4.76 4.67
C GLN A 35 23.36 -4.17 4.72
N ALA A 36 22.70 -4.29 5.88
CA ALA A 36 21.44 -3.64 6.15
C ALA A 36 21.66 -2.13 6.13
N VAL A 37 21.22 -1.47 5.06
CA VAL A 37 21.23 0.00 4.96
C VAL A 37 20.04 0.51 5.79
N GLY A 38 20.33 0.95 7.00
CA GLY A 38 19.40 1.75 7.80
C GLY A 38 19.12 3.10 7.12
N CYS A 39 17.91 3.61 7.32
CA CYS A 39 17.47 4.90 6.81
C CYS A 39 18.37 6.04 7.32
N LEU A 40 19.13 6.67 6.41
CA LEU A 40 19.82 7.93 6.67
C LEU A 40 18.92 9.11 6.27
N PRO A 41 18.93 10.23 7.02
CA PRO A 41 18.17 11.43 6.68
C PRO A 41 18.87 12.22 5.57
N VAL A 42 18.07 12.75 4.63
CA VAL A 42 18.53 13.72 3.62
C VAL A 42 18.36 15.14 4.17
N ALA A 43 19.38 15.98 4.01
CA ALA A 43 19.42 17.36 4.48
C ALA A 43 18.38 18.27 3.77
N GLN A 44 17.81 19.21 4.53
CA GLN A 44 16.81 20.18 4.09
C GLN A 44 17.48 21.34 3.33
N GLY A 45 16.95 21.70 2.16
CA GLY A 45 17.28 22.95 1.44
C GLY A 45 16.50 24.16 1.98
N PRO A 46 16.90 25.40 1.64
CA PRO A 46 16.35 26.61 2.26
C PRO A 46 14.90 26.88 1.85
N GLY A 47 14.09 27.29 2.82
CA GLY A 47 12.66 27.56 2.65
C GLY A 47 12.36 28.81 1.80
N PRO A 48 11.21 28.87 1.11
CA PRO A 48 10.82 30.04 0.34
C PRO A 48 10.32 31.17 1.26
N GLY A 49 10.63 32.41 0.87
CA GLY A 49 10.23 33.64 1.55
C GLY A 49 8.73 33.96 1.44
N PRO A 50 8.25 35.02 2.12
CA PRO A 50 6.83 35.28 2.27
C PRO A 50 6.23 35.85 0.98
N MET A 51 5.12 35.27 0.50
CA MET A 51 4.34 35.80 -0.62
C MET A 51 2.95 36.28 -0.19
N MET A 52 2.52 37.33 -0.90
CA MET A 52 1.35 38.19 -0.69
C MET A 52 0.02 37.44 -0.55
N ARG A 53 -0.84 37.97 0.35
CA ARG A 53 -2.25 37.62 0.46
C ARG A 53 -3.04 38.13 -0.75
N ALA A 54 -3.47 37.22 -1.63
CA ALA A 54 -4.52 37.52 -2.59
C ALA A 54 -5.85 37.74 -1.85
N ARG A 55 -6.46 38.92 -2.01
CA ARG A 55 -7.81 39.21 -1.51
C ARG A 55 -8.82 38.52 -2.42
N PHE A 56 -9.48 37.50 -1.90
CA PHE A 56 -10.66 36.91 -2.52
C PHE A 56 -11.86 37.84 -2.27
N SER A 57 -12.46 38.37 -3.34
CA SER A 57 -13.78 39.02 -3.25
C SER A 57 -14.86 37.95 -3.27
N PRO A 58 -15.85 37.98 -2.36
CA PRO A 58 -16.95 37.02 -2.38
C PRO A 58 -17.92 37.33 -3.54
N PRO A 59 -18.59 36.31 -4.12
CA PRO A 59 -19.64 36.53 -5.10
C PRO A 59 -20.91 37.09 -4.42
N GLY A 60 -21.67 37.89 -5.18
CA GLY A 60 -22.85 38.61 -4.70
C GLY A 60 -24.04 37.71 -4.32
N PRO A 61 -25.03 38.24 -3.57
CA PRO A 61 -26.16 37.47 -3.07
C PRO A 61 -27.21 37.32 -4.17
N GLY A 62 -27.59 36.09 -4.54
CA GLY A 62 -28.70 35.94 -5.49
C GLY A 62 -29.05 34.56 -6.07
N ALA A 63 -28.25 33.51 -5.86
CA ALA A 63 -28.62 32.17 -6.32
C ALA A 63 -28.73 31.19 -5.14
N PRO A 64 -29.88 30.52 -4.93
CA PRO A 64 -29.95 29.39 -4.01
C PRO A 64 -29.16 28.26 -4.64
N TRP A 65 -27.87 28.17 -4.31
CA TRP A 65 -27.13 26.93 -4.48
C TRP A 65 -27.77 25.91 -3.54
N SER A 66 -28.69 25.12 -4.08
CA SER A 66 -29.17 23.90 -3.44
C SER A 66 -27.94 23.07 -3.14
N ARG A 67 -27.48 23.11 -1.88
CA ARG A 67 -26.40 22.21 -1.44
C ARG A 67 -26.90 20.80 -1.78
N PRO A 68 -26.14 19.97 -2.52
CA PRO A 68 -26.52 18.59 -2.68
C PRO A 68 -26.78 18.02 -1.28
N PRO A 69 -27.82 17.20 -1.08
CA PRO A 69 -28.10 16.62 0.22
C PRO A 69 -26.82 15.96 0.72
N ARG A 70 -26.33 16.40 1.89
CA ARG A 70 -25.13 15.80 2.47
C ARG A 70 -25.38 14.29 2.58
N PRO A 71 -24.50 13.43 2.05
CA PRO A 71 -24.64 12.00 2.28
C PRO A 71 -24.78 11.76 3.79
N MET A 72 -25.73 10.90 4.15
CA MET A 72 -26.03 10.62 5.56
C MET A 72 -24.77 10.10 6.23
N VAL A 73 -24.32 10.78 7.30
CA VAL A 73 -23.15 10.36 8.07
C VAL A 73 -23.41 8.97 8.64
N ARG A 74 -22.55 8.01 8.31
CA ARG A 74 -22.57 6.65 8.85
C ARG A 74 -21.46 6.51 9.88
N VAL A 75 -21.85 6.55 11.15
CA VAL A 75 -20.94 6.24 12.27
C VAL A 75 -20.85 4.72 12.39
N GLN A 76 -19.73 4.14 11.99
CA GLN A 76 -19.57 2.67 11.94
C GLN A 76 -18.69 2.09 13.05
N ALA A 77 -17.98 2.95 13.79
CA ALA A 77 -17.21 2.55 14.97
C ALA A 77 -17.13 3.68 16.01
N ILE A 78 -17.02 3.27 17.28
CA ILE A 78 -16.75 4.15 18.42
C ILE A 78 -15.30 3.93 18.82
N LEU A 79 -14.51 4.99 18.92
CA LEU A 79 -13.14 4.91 19.43
C LEU A 79 -13.19 4.55 20.93
N GLY A 80 -12.89 3.30 21.26
CA GLY A 80 -12.81 2.80 22.64
C GLY A 80 -11.42 2.95 23.25
N ALA A 81 -11.08 2.12 24.24
CA ALA A 81 -9.70 2.02 24.72
C ALA A 81 -8.74 1.61 23.58
N PRO A 82 -7.46 2.06 23.58
CA PRO A 82 -6.45 1.57 22.63
C PRO A 82 -6.30 0.04 22.68
N PRO A 83 -5.93 -0.60 21.57
CA PRO A 83 -5.62 -2.02 21.59
C PRO A 83 -4.39 -2.33 22.46
N PRO A 84 -4.24 -3.57 22.97
CA PRO A 84 -3.10 -3.95 23.80
C PRO A 84 -1.74 -3.77 23.10
N ALA A 85 -0.68 -3.54 23.87
CA ALA A 85 0.69 -3.44 23.38
C ALA A 85 1.08 -4.59 22.44
N GLY A 86 1.79 -4.27 21.35
CA GLY A 86 2.23 -5.23 20.34
C GLY A 86 1.12 -5.71 19.41
N SER A 87 -0.03 -5.04 19.38
CA SER A 87 -1.15 -5.35 18.50
C SER A 87 -1.64 -4.14 17.72
N VAL A 88 -2.19 -4.37 16.54
CA VAL A 88 -2.90 -3.37 15.73
C VAL A 88 -4.34 -3.82 15.56
N GLU A 89 -5.27 -2.90 15.72
CA GLU A 89 -6.70 -3.14 15.51
C GLU A 89 -7.12 -2.52 14.18
N LEU A 90 -7.77 -3.32 13.33
CA LEU A 90 -8.33 -2.91 12.06
C LEU A 90 -9.84 -3.07 12.13
N SER A 91 -10.56 -1.97 11.92
CA SER A 91 -12.02 -1.98 11.76
C SER A 91 -12.38 -1.57 10.35
N TYR A 92 -13.17 -2.38 9.66
CA TYR A 92 -13.72 -1.99 8.37
C TYR A 92 -14.94 -1.10 8.60
N LEU A 93 -14.87 0.14 8.16
CA LEU A 93 -15.94 1.13 8.28
C LEU A 93 -16.87 1.13 7.06
N GLY A 94 -16.63 0.29 6.07
CA GLY A 94 -17.38 0.29 4.80
C GLY A 94 -16.65 1.01 3.67
N HIS A 95 -17.15 0.81 2.45
CA HIS A 95 -16.55 1.28 1.21
C HIS A 95 -15.03 0.99 1.12
N SER A 96 -14.17 2.01 1.16
CA SER A 96 -12.70 1.85 1.16
C SER A 96 -12.03 2.29 2.47
N SER A 97 -12.84 2.49 3.51
CA SER A 97 -12.40 3.08 4.76
C SER A 97 -12.16 2.01 5.82
N TYR A 98 -10.90 1.92 6.25
CA TYR A 98 -10.47 1.16 7.42
C TYR A 98 -10.01 2.11 8.50
N LEU A 99 -10.50 1.89 9.71
CA LEU A 99 -9.93 2.46 10.91
C LEU A 99 -8.77 1.58 11.39
N ILE A 100 -7.60 2.19 11.55
CA ILE A 100 -6.38 1.58 12.07
C ILE A 100 -6.14 2.18 13.45
N ARG A 101 -6.01 1.35 14.48
CA ARG A 101 -5.73 1.81 15.85
C ARG A 101 -4.49 1.14 16.41
N THR A 102 -3.70 1.91 17.12
CA THR A 102 -2.39 1.53 17.66
C THR A 102 -2.38 1.56 19.19
N PRO A 103 -1.49 0.81 19.86
CA PRO A 103 -1.42 0.74 21.31
C PRO A 103 -1.06 2.05 22.00
N GLU A 104 -0.30 2.96 21.38
CA GLU A 104 -0.06 4.30 21.93
C GLU A 104 -1.22 5.28 21.67
N GLY A 105 -2.37 4.76 21.23
CA GLY A 105 -3.63 5.48 21.12
C GLY A 105 -3.77 6.30 19.85
N VAL A 106 -2.91 6.12 18.85
CA VAL A 106 -3.06 6.77 17.54
C VAL A 106 -4.08 6.02 16.69
N SER A 107 -4.91 6.79 15.99
CA SER A 107 -5.94 6.32 15.09
C SER A 107 -5.77 6.92 13.69
N ALA A 108 -5.98 6.09 12.66
CA ALA A 108 -5.98 6.53 11.27
C ALA A 108 -7.19 6.00 10.51
N ILE A 109 -7.75 6.78 9.58
CA ILE A 109 -8.80 6.31 8.66
C ILE A 109 -8.30 6.41 7.22
N THR A 110 -8.45 5.32 6.46
CA THR A 110 -8.17 5.30 5.01
C THR A 110 -9.34 5.84 4.19
N ASP A 111 -9.05 6.38 3.00
CA ASP A 111 -10.02 6.97 2.07
C ASP A 111 -11.12 7.79 2.77
N TYR A 112 -10.68 8.73 3.59
CA TYR A 112 -11.57 9.50 4.43
C TYR A 112 -12.39 10.49 3.59
N ASN A 113 -13.71 10.30 3.59
CA ASN A 113 -14.67 11.08 2.79
C ASN A 113 -15.59 11.97 3.63
N GLY A 114 -15.37 12.00 4.95
CA GLY A 114 -16.16 12.81 5.89
C GLY A 114 -17.54 12.27 6.25
N TYR A 115 -18.02 11.18 5.63
CA TYR A 115 -19.32 10.58 5.96
C TYR A 115 -19.25 9.11 6.40
N VAL A 116 -18.30 8.31 5.90
CA VAL A 116 -17.92 7.00 6.46
C VAL A 116 -16.84 7.24 7.50
N ARG A 117 -17.22 7.32 8.78
CA ARG A 117 -16.32 7.76 9.84
C ARG A 117 -16.68 7.18 11.21
N THR A 118 -15.83 7.47 12.17
CA THR A 118 -16.06 7.24 13.60
C THR A 118 -16.85 8.39 14.23
N ALA A 119 -17.35 8.17 15.45
CA ALA A 119 -18.05 9.22 16.20
C ALA A 119 -17.13 10.41 16.58
N LEU A 120 -15.84 10.13 16.77
CA LEU A 120 -14.80 11.12 17.05
C LEU A 120 -13.80 11.14 15.89
N PRO A 121 -13.20 12.30 15.54
CA PRO A 121 -12.22 12.37 14.47
C PRO A 121 -10.98 11.52 14.78
N PRO A 122 -10.38 10.85 13.79
CA PRO A 122 -9.10 10.17 13.96
C PRO A 122 -7.94 11.17 14.00
N ASP A 123 -6.75 10.72 14.36
CA ASP A 123 -5.55 11.57 14.34
C ASP A 123 -5.03 11.79 12.91
N ILE A 124 -5.06 10.74 12.09
CA ILE A 124 -4.56 10.75 10.71
C ILE A 124 -5.67 10.33 9.75
N VAL A 125 -5.78 11.00 8.62
CA VAL A 125 -6.61 10.55 7.49
C VAL A 125 -5.81 10.50 6.22
N THR A 126 -6.05 9.48 5.40
CA THR A 126 -5.51 9.39 4.05
C THR A 126 -6.64 9.47 3.04
N MET A 127 -6.37 10.08 1.88
CA MET A 127 -7.40 10.34 0.86
C MET A 127 -6.80 10.18 -0.54
N ASN A 128 -7.64 9.83 -1.52
CA ASN A 128 -7.29 9.81 -2.93
C ASN A 128 -8.35 10.56 -3.76
N HIS A 129 -8.03 10.95 -5.00
CA HIS A 129 -8.87 11.80 -5.83
C HIS A 129 -9.71 11.03 -6.85
N ALA A 130 -10.08 9.78 -6.56
CA ALA A 130 -10.89 8.98 -7.47
C ALA A 130 -12.29 9.57 -7.71
N HIS A 131 -13.05 9.78 -6.63
CA HIS A 131 -14.37 10.38 -6.64
C HIS A 131 -14.79 10.77 -5.21
N GLU A 132 -15.94 11.42 -5.07
CA GLU A 132 -16.41 12.05 -3.84
C GLU A 132 -16.57 11.11 -2.63
N THR A 133 -16.56 9.79 -2.85
CA THR A 133 -16.61 8.79 -1.78
C THR A 133 -15.23 8.44 -1.21
N HIS A 134 -14.14 9.06 -1.67
CA HIS A 134 -12.76 8.78 -1.23
C HIS A 134 -12.01 9.97 -0.63
N TYR A 135 -12.58 11.18 -0.70
CA TYR A 135 -11.97 12.38 -0.13
C TYR A 135 -13.01 13.40 0.31
N THR A 136 -12.57 14.40 1.06
CA THR A 136 -13.36 15.57 1.40
C THR A 136 -12.47 16.80 1.42
N ASP A 137 -13.01 17.93 0.97
CA ASP A 137 -12.37 19.23 1.18
C ASP A 137 -12.64 19.83 2.56
N PHE A 138 -13.59 19.25 3.29
CA PHE A 138 -13.98 19.67 4.63
C PHE A 138 -13.46 18.66 5.66
N VAL A 139 -12.17 18.74 5.95
CA VAL A 139 -11.53 17.94 7.00
C VAL A 139 -12.05 18.39 8.37
N GLU A 140 -12.50 17.43 9.19
CA GLU A 140 -13.01 17.70 10.54
C GLU A 140 -11.95 18.34 11.45
N PRO A 141 -12.31 19.38 12.24
CA PRO A 141 -11.42 19.87 13.30
C PRO A 141 -11.01 18.73 14.25
N GLY A 142 -9.74 18.71 14.63
CA GLY A 142 -9.17 17.68 15.51
C GLY A 142 -8.36 16.60 14.78
N ILE A 143 -8.51 16.48 13.46
CA ILE A 143 -7.61 15.66 12.65
C ILE A 143 -6.23 16.34 12.59
N THR A 144 -5.19 15.63 13.04
CA THR A 144 -3.82 16.17 13.11
C THR A 144 -3.15 16.17 11.73
N HIS A 145 -3.32 15.08 10.97
CA HIS A 145 -2.72 14.94 9.64
C HIS A 145 -3.77 14.53 8.60
N ALA A 146 -4.03 15.42 7.65
CA ALA A 146 -4.85 15.13 6.47
C ALA A 146 -3.94 14.92 5.24
N LEU A 147 -3.69 13.66 4.91
CA LEU A 147 -2.74 13.26 3.87
C LEU A 147 -3.47 13.11 2.53
N ARG A 148 -3.50 14.20 1.75
CA ARG A 148 -4.04 14.20 0.38
C ARG A 148 -3.10 13.46 -0.56
N GLY A 149 -3.55 12.32 -1.05
CA GLY A 149 -2.78 11.41 -1.91
C GLY A 149 -2.72 11.80 -3.38
N TRP A 150 -2.95 13.06 -3.73
CA TRP A 150 -2.94 13.54 -5.11
C TRP A 150 -2.23 14.88 -5.28
N VAL A 151 -2.02 15.28 -6.54
CA VAL A 151 -1.50 16.61 -6.88
C VAL A 151 -2.53 17.67 -6.53
N THR A 152 -2.19 18.54 -5.59
CA THR A 152 -3.05 19.66 -5.16
C THR A 152 -2.66 20.96 -5.88
N ALA A 153 -3.37 22.06 -5.59
CA ALA A 153 -3.11 23.36 -6.21
C ALA A 153 -1.69 23.89 -5.94
N GLU A 154 -1.07 23.45 -4.84
CA GLU A 154 0.33 23.73 -4.49
C GLU A 154 1.34 23.07 -5.45
N GLY A 155 0.89 22.08 -6.23
CA GLY A 155 1.69 21.38 -7.23
C GLY A 155 2.65 20.34 -6.63
N GLY A 156 3.30 19.59 -7.53
CA GLY A 156 4.22 18.51 -7.17
C GLY A 156 3.52 17.19 -6.86
N TYR A 157 4.28 16.09 -6.92
CA TYR A 157 3.77 14.77 -6.57
C TYR A 157 3.55 14.67 -5.06
N PRO A 158 2.45 14.05 -4.60
CA PRO A 158 2.19 13.86 -3.19
C PRO A 158 3.32 13.00 -2.58
N ARG A 159 3.97 13.55 -1.56
CA ARG A 159 5.03 12.91 -0.79
C ARG A 159 4.77 13.11 0.69
N HIS A 160 4.23 12.08 1.31
CA HIS A 160 3.92 12.00 2.73
C HIS A 160 4.86 11.00 3.39
N ASP A 161 5.42 11.40 4.52
CA ASP A 161 6.15 10.55 5.46
C ASP A 161 6.03 11.21 6.84
N VAL A 162 4.98 10.83 7.57
CA VAL A 162 4.65 11.39 8.88
C VAL A 162 4.75 10.30 9.94
N THR A 163 5.23 10.65 11.13
CA THR A 163 5.21 9.75 12.28
C THR A 163 4.52 10.44 13.43
N LEU A 164 3.49 9.80 13.97
CA LEU A 164 2.79 10.21 15.18
C LEU A 164 2.85 9.04 16.16
N ARG A 165 3.58 9.22 17.26
CA ARG A 165 3.84 8.18 18.27
C ARG A 165 4.34 6.88 17.61
N ASP A 166 3.63 5.78 17.75
CA ASP A 166 3.97 4.45 17.23
C ASP A 166 3.39 4.15 15.84
N LEU A 167 2.87 5.16 15.12
CA LEU A 167 2.37 5.03 13.75
C LEU A 167 3.15 5.93 12.78
N ARG A 168 3.81 5.31 11.80
CA ARG A 168 4.35 6.00 10.63
C ARG A 168 3.45 5.77 9.42
N VAL A 169 3.17 6.84 8.66
CA VAL A 169 2.37 6.80 7.44
C VAL A 169 3.14 7.44 6.30
N ARG A 170 3.34 6.68 5.22
CA ARG A 170 4.04 7.14 4.01
C ARG A 170 3.26 6.77 2.75
N ASN A 171 3.58 7.39 1.61
CA ASN A 171 2.86 7.12 0.36
C ASN A 171 3.74 6.78 -0.86
N VAL A 172 3.12 6.09 -1.82
CA VAL A 172 3.60 5.92 -3.19
C VAL A 172 2.51 6.40 -4.13
N ALA A 173 2.76 7.52 -4.81
CA ALA A 173 1.83 8.08 -5.79
C ALA A 173 1.63 7.14 -6.98
N THR A 174 0.39 7.04 -7.44
CA THR A 174 -0.06 6.22 -8.57
C THR A 174 -1.15 6.96 -9.35
N ASN A 175 -1.40 6.55 -10.57
CA ASN A 175 -2.34 7.25 -11.44
C ASN A 175 -3.74 6.65 -11.33
N ILE A 176 -4.74 7.47 -11.64
CA ILE A 176 -6.12 7.04 -11.84
C ILE A 176 -6.57 7.37 -13.25
N ARG A 177 -7.75 6.87 -13.61
CA ARG A 177 -8.47 7.25 -14.82
C ARG A 177 -9.22 8.53 -14.48
N GLY A 178 -8.96 9.59 -15.24
CA GLY A 178 -9.68 10.85 -15.11
C GLY A 178 -11.09 10.74 -15.70
N LEU A 179 -11.98 11.63 -15.26
CA LEU A 179 -13.39 11.66 -15.63
C LEU A 179 -13.65 11.76 -17.15
N GLY A 180 -12.69 12.27 -17.93
CA GLY A 180 -12.75 12.39 -19.39
C GLY A 180 -12.12 11.24 -20.19
N GLY A 181 -11.82 10.10 -19.55
CA GLY A 181 -11.17 8.95 -20.19
C GLY A 181 -9.64 9.04 -20.33
N GLY A 182 -9.05 10.16 -19.93
CA GLY A 182 -7.60 10.34 -19.81
C GLY A 182 -7.02 9.74 -18.53
N MET A 183 -5.71 9.82 -18.36
CA MET A 183 -5.05 9.48 -17.10
C MET A 183 -4.90 10.73 -16.24
N GLU A 184 -5.30 10.65 -14.97
CA GLU A 184 -4.94 11.64 -13.97
C GLU A 184 -3.66 11.19 -13.27
N VAL A 185 -2.59 11.94 -13.53
CA VAL A 185 -1.26 11.64 -13.01
C VAL A 185 -1.23 11.91 -11.52
N ALA A 186 -0.81 10.91 -10.75
CA ALA A 186 -0.79 10.97 -9.29
C ALA A 186 -2.13 11.41 -8.68
N GLY A 187 -3.26 10.94 -9.22
CA GLY A 187 -4.58 11.12 -8.59
C GLY A 187 -4.86 10.13 -7.44
N ASN A 188 -4.02 9.10 -7.28
CA ASN A 188 -4.09 8.16 -6.16
C ASN A 188 -2.75 8.04 -5.43
N SER A 189 -2.81 7.64 -4.17
CA SER A 189 -1.64 7.21 -3.42
C SER A 189 -1.91 5.88 -2.76
N ILE A 190 -0.96 4.96 -2.92
CA ILE A 190 -0.87 3.78 -2.06
C ILE A 190 -0.30 4.26 -0.74
N PHE A 191 -1.04 4.09 0.34
CA PHE A 191 -0.59 4.46 1.69
C PHE A 191 -0.07 3.24 2.45
N ILE A 192 1.04 3.44 3.13
CA ILE A 192 1.71 2.41 3.93
C ILE A 192 1.73 2.88 5.38
N PHE A 193 1.15 2.08 6.25
CA PHE A 193 1.05 2.28 7.69
C PHE A 193 1.98 1.29 8.39
N GLU A 194 3.01 1.81 9.05
CA GLU A 194 4.03 1.03 9.74
C GLU A 194 3.85 1.23 11.24
N THR A 195 3.51 0.16 11.96
CA THR A 195 3.30 0.19 13.42
C THR A 195 3.49 -1.21 14.01
N ASN A 196 4.01 -1.31 15.23
CA ASN A 196 4.15 -2.58 15.97
C ASN A 196 4.85 -3.71 15.15
N GLY A 197 5.81 -3.32 14.30
CA GLY A 197 6.55 -4.25 13.43
C GLY A 197 5.70 -4.91 12.35
N LEU A 198 4.54 -4.34 12.03
CA LEU A 198 3.65 -4.71 10.93
C LEU A 198 3.61 -3.61 9.87
N CYS A 199 3.53 -4.01 8.61
CA CYS A 199 3.32 -3.13 7.47
C CYS A 199 1.92 -3.37 6.85
N ILE A 200 1.04 -2.37 6.99
CA ILE A 200 -0.31 -2.38 6.41
C ILE A 200 -0.32 -1.48 5.18
N VAL A 201 -0.74 -2.00 4.03
CA VAL A 201 -0.76 -1.25 2.77
C VAL A 201 -2.19 -1.11 2.28
N HIS A 202 -2.62 0.12 2.06
CA HIS A 202 -3.89 0.46 1.45
C HIS A 202 -3.65 0.89 0.00
N LEU A 203 -4.22 0.18 -0.97
CA LEU A 203 -3.96 0.45 -2.38
C LEU A 203 -4.66 1.71 -2.92
N GLY A 204 -5.55 2.32 -2.13
CA GLY A 204 -6.43 3.36 -2.63
C GLY A 204 -7.29 2.84 -3.78
N HIS A 205 -7.49 3.71 -4.77
CA HIS A 205 -8.30 3.44 -5.94
C HIS A 205 -7.40 3.13 -7.16
N LEU A 206 -6.61 2.04 -7.06
CA LEU A 206 -5.58 1.70 -8.04
C LEU A 206 -6.15 1.27 -9.40
N HIS A 207 -5.69 1.89 -10.50
CA HIS A 207 -6.22 1.67 -11.86
C HIS A 207 -5.24 1.01 -12.84
N HIS A 208 -4.03 0.67 -12.39
CA HIS A 208 -3.01 0.06 -13.23
C HIS A 208 -2.09 -0.85 -12.42
N GLN A 209 -1.40 -1.77 -13.11
CA GLN A 209 -0.40 -2.65 -12.49
C GLN A 209 0.74 -1.85 -11.84
N LEU A 210 1.34 -2.43 -10.80
CA LEU A 210 2.49 -1.83 -10.13
C LEU A 210 3.76 -2.01 -10.95
N THR A 211 4.54 -0.94 -11.07
CA THR A 211 5.88 -1.01 -11.66
C THR A 211 6.88 -1.56 -10.66
N ALA A 212 8.06 -1.98 -11.12
CA ALA A 212 9.15 -2.37 -10.23
C ALA A 212 9.53 -1.25 -9.24
N ALA A 213 9.46 0.02 -9.67
CA ALA A 213 9.70 1.17 -8.80
C ALA A 213 8.61 1.32 -7.71
N HIS A 214 7.34 1.06 -8.03
CA HIS A 214 6.27 1.04 -7.03
C HIS A 214 6.51 -0.07 -6.02
N LEU A 215 6.78 -1.30 -6.48
CA LEU A 215 7.03 -2.46 -5.61
C LEU A 215 8.22 -2.20 -4.67
N ALA A 216 9.33 -1.65 -5.19
CA ALA A 216 10.50 -1.31 -4.39
C ALA A 216 10.20 -0.25 -3.31
N ARG A 217 9.39 0.77 -3.64
CA ARG A 217 9.00 1.82 -2.69
C ARG A 217 7.96 1.34 -1.67
N ILE A 218 7.09 0.41 -2.02
CA ILE A 218 6.13 -0.20 -1.08
C ILE A 218 6.88 -1.06 -0.07
N GLY A 219 7.77 -1.94 -0.55
CA GLY A 219 8.53 -2.85 0.28
C GLY A 219 7.73 -4.07 0.72
N ALA A 220 8.09 -4.65 1.87
CA ALA A 220 7.41 -5.81 2.43
C ALA A 220 5.99 -5.44 2.92
N VAL A 221 5.02 -6.33 2.70
CA VAL A 221 3.62 -6.14 3.09
C VAL A 221 3.18 -7.27 4.00
N ASP A 222 2.67 -6.95 5.19
CA ASP A 222 2.07 -7.92 6.09
C ASP A 222 0.57 -8.06 5.82
N ILE A 223 -0.12 -6.92 5.74
CA ILE A 223 -1.57 -6.82 5.53
C ILE A 223 -1.81 -5.90 4.34
N LEU A 224 -2.57 -6.38 3.35
CA LEU A 224 -2.92 -5.62 2.15
C LEU A 224 -4.43 -5.36 2.09
N LEU A 225 -4.82 -4.09 2.00
CA LEU A 225 -6.19 -3.64 1.80
C LEU A 225 -6.39 -3.37 0.30
N VAL A 226 -7.28 -4.14 -0.34
CA VAL A 226 -7.42 -4.22 -1.81
C VAL A 226 -8.86 -3.97 -2.23
N PRO A 227 -9.12 -3.08 -3.20
CA PRO A 227 -10.46 -2.92 -3.74
C PRO A 227 -10.82 -4.11 -4.65
N ILE A 228 -12.08 -4.54 -4.64
CA ILE A 228 -12.53 -5.70 -5.43
C ILE A 228 -13.81 -5.46 -6.23
N ASP A 229 -14.11 -4.19 -6.56
CA ASP A 229 -15.30 -3.79 -7.31
C ASP A 229 -15.35 -4.29 -8.76
N ASP A 230 -14.19 -4.57 -9.36
CA ASP A 230 -14.05 -5.09 -10.73
C ASP A 230 -14.61 -4.18 -11.84
N GLY A 231 -14.61 -2.87 -11.64
CA GLY A 231 -15.04 -1.91 -12.66
C GLY A 231 -14.54 -0.49 -12.43
N MET A 232 -14.85 0.09 -11.28
CA MET A 232 -14.38 1.43 -10.93
C MET A 232 -12.87 1.48 -10.72
N THR A 233 -12.27 0.41 -10.20
CA THR A 233 -10.82 0.21 -10.09
C THR A 233 -10.29 -0.77 -11.16
N MET A 234 -9.22 -1.52 -10.89
CA MET A 234 -8.78 -2.62 -11.75
C MET A 234 -9.66 -3.86 -11.63
N ALA A 235 -9.57 -4.77 -12.60
CA ALA A 235 -10.23 -6.05 -12.50
C ALA A 235 -9.65 -6.90 -11.35
N GLN A 236 -10.45 -7.78 -10.75
CA GLN A 236 -9.99 -8.67 -9.67
C GLN A 236 -8.83 -9.57 -10.13
N ALA A 237 -8.83 -10.00 -11.39
CA ALA A 237 -7.73 -10.78 -11.98
C ALA A 237 -6.41 -9.98 -12.02
N GLU A 238 -6.49 -8.67 -12.25
CA GLU A 238 -5.35 -7.76 -12.24
C GLU A 238 -4.86 -7.52 -10.79
N PHE A 239 -5.76 -7.33 -9.84
CA PHE A 239 -5.40 -7.28 -8.41
C PHE A 239 -4.77 -8.59 -7.94
N ALA A 240 -5.21 -9.73 -8.45
CA ALA A 240 -4.60 -11.01 -8.14
C ALA A 240 -3.11 -11.04 -8.54
N GLN A 241 -2.70 -10.36 -9.63
CA GLN A 241 -1.28 -10.22 -9.99
C GLN A 241 -0.54 -9.28 -9.04
N VAL A 242 -1.16 -8.17 -8.64
CA VAL A 242 -0.60 -7.25 -7.63
C VAL A 242 -0.38 -7.96 -6.30
N ILE A 243 -1.37 -8.73 -5.83
CA ILE A 243 -1.27 -9.53 -4.60
C ILE A 243 -0.15 -10.58 -4.73
N LYS A 244 -0.01 -11.22 -5.88
CA LYS A 244 1.08 -12.16 -6.14
C LYS A 244 2.45 -11.48 -6.06
N ALA A 245 2.59 -10.27 -6.61
CA ALA A 245 3.85 -9.52 -6.60
C ALA A 245 4.22 -9.00 -5.20
N LEU A 246 3.25 -8.52 -4.42
CA LEU A 246 3.47 -8.04 -3.05
C LEU A 246 3.58 -9.17 -2.03
N ALA A 247 3.05 -10.36 -2.34
CA ALA A 247 3.05 -11.57 -1.52
C ALA A 247 2.66 -11.34 -0.03
N PRO A 248 1.56 -10.62 0.26
CA PRO A 248 1.18 -10.31 1.64
C PRO A 248 0.80 -11.56 2.43
N ARG A 249 0.90 -11.49 3.76
CA ARG A 249 0.43 -12.58 4.62
C ARG A 249 -1.10 -12.58 4.72
N VAL A 250 -1.68 -11.39 4.84
CA VAL A 250 -3.12 -11.17 4.92
C VAL A 250 -3.58 -10.24 3.82
N VAL A 251 -4.70 -10.57 3.18
CA VAL A 251 -5.42 -9.69 2.28
C VAL A 251 -6.79 -9.39 2.87
N MET A 252 -7.21 -8.14 2.85
CA MET A 252 -8.52 -7.70 3.31
C MET A 252 -9.20 -6.94 2.16
N PRO A 253 -10.32 -7.44 1.64
CA PRO A 253 -11.00 -6.78 0.54
C PRO A 253 -11.71 -5.50 1.02
N MET A 254 -11.88 -4.56 0.11
CA MET A 254 -12.62 -3.31 0.28
C MET A 254 -13.30 -2.95 -1.04
N HIS A 255 -14.04 -1.85 -1.07
CA HIS A 255 -14.67 -1.29 -2.26
C HIS A 255 -15.46 -2.36 -3.04
N TYR A 256 -16.51 -2.90 -2.44
CA TYR A 256 -17.36 -3.92 -3.04
C TYR A 256 -18.83 -3.76 -2.66
N PHE A 257 -19.71 -4.12 -3.59
CA PHE A 257 -21.16 -3.82 -3.53
C PHE A 257 -22.00 -5.10 -3.42
N GLY A 258 -21.54 -6.06 -2.62
CA GLY A 258 -22.28 -7.29 -2.34
C GLY A 258 -21.45 -8.58 -2.33
N PRO A 259 -22.08 -9.71 -1.94
CA PRO A 259 -21.39 -10.98 -1.71
C PRO A 259 -20.81 -11.61 -2.98
N THR A 260 -21.45 -11.43 -4.14
CA THR A 260 -20.99 -12.03 -5.40
C THR A 260 -19.57 -11.61 -5.78
N LEU A 261 -19.22 -10.34 -5.56
CA LEU A 261 -17.88 -9.83 -5.82
C LEU A 261 -16.84 -10.43 -4.86
N VAL A 262 -17.24 -10.62 -3.60
CA VAL A 262 -16.42 -11.27 -2.57
C VAL A 262 -16.18 -12.73 -2.95
N ASP A 263 -17.22 -13.49 -3.30
CA ASP A 263 -17.10 -14.91 -3.64
C ASP A 263 -16.17 -15.14 -4.82
N ARG A 264 -16.31 -14.36 -5.89
CA ARG A 264 -15.42 -14.42 -7.05
C ARG A 264 -13.97 -14.08 -6.69
N PHE A 265 -13.77 -13.06 -5.85
CA PHE A 265 -12.43 -12.70 -5.38
C PHE A 265 -11.81 -13.83 -4.56
N LEU A 266 -12.59 -14.46 -3.68
CA LEU A 266 -12.15 -15.60 -2.88
C LEU A 266 -11.79 -16.80 -3.75
N ASP A 267 -12.52 -17.08 -4.83
CA ASP A 267 -12.17 -18.13 -5.80
C ASP A 267 -10.83 -17.88 -6.48
N LEU A 268 -10.60 -16.65 -6.96
CA LEU A 268 -9.32 -16.25 -7.53
C LEU A 268 -8.17 -16.43 -6.52
N MET A 269 -8.40 -16.03 -5.28
CA MET A 269 -7.39 -16.10 -4.23
C MET A 269 -7.09 -17.52 -3.75
N ARG A 270 -8.09 -18.43 -3.75
CA ARG A 270 -7.88 -19.87 -3.53
C ARG A 270 -6.92 -20.45 -4.56
N GLY A 271 -7.04 -20.04 -5.83
CA GLY A 271 -6.10 -20.41 -6.90
C GLY A 271 -4.65 -19.99 -6.64
N GLN A 272 -4.42 -18.97 -5.80
CA GLN A 272 -3.08 -18.53 -5.37
C GLN A 272 -2.63 -19.12 -4.03
N GLY A 273 -3.41 -20.06 -3.47
CA GLY A 273 -3.12 -20.71 -2.21
C GLY A 273 -3.47 -19.87 -0.97
N TYR A 274 -4.38 -18.89 -1.11
CA TYR A 274 -4.93 -18.20 0.04
C TYR A 274 -6.15 -18.94 0.61
N ARG A 275 -6.29 -18.92 1.93
CA ARG A 275 -7.47 -19.43 2.64
C ARG A 275 -8.43 -18.29 2.95
N ALA A 276 -9.71 -18.48 2.70
CA ALA A 276 -10.75 -17.53 3.10
C ALA A 276 -11.05 -17.68 4.59
N ARG A 277 -11.17 -16.56 5.30
CA ARG A 277 -11.63 -16.47 6.68
C ARG A 277 -12.65 -15.35 6.80
N PHE A 278 -13.91 -15.73 7.02
CA PHE A 278 -14.94 -14.79 7.43
C PHE A 278 -14.79 -14.49 8.92
N HIS A 279 -14.77 -13.21 9.27
CA HIS A 279 -14.70 -12.75 10.65
C HIS A 279 -16.06 -12.18 11.06
N PRO A 280 -16.66 -12.64 12.17
CA PRO A 280 -18.03 -12.27 12.54
C PRO A 280 -18.17 -10.83 13.05
N SER A 281 -17.05 -10.13 13.27
CA SER A 281 -17.00 -8.73 13.70
C SER A 281 -16.40 -7.83 12.61
N PRO A 282 -16.84 -6.57 12.48
CA PRO A 282 -16.23 -5.56 11.61
C PRO A 282 -14.83 -5.16 12.08
N THR A 283 -14.39 -5.65 13.24
CA THR A 283 -13.09 -5.35 13.83
C THR A 283 -12.29 -6.62 14.05
N ILE A 284 -11.00 -6.58 13.72
CA ILE A 284 -10.05 -7.66 13.96
C ILE A 284 -8.74 -7.08 14.52
N ARG A 285 -8.04 -7.89 15.31
CA ARG A 285 -6.75 -7.54 15.89
C ARG A 285 -5.64 -8.46 15.40
N PHE A 286 -4.54 -7.86 14.97
CA PHE A 286 -3.34 -8.56 14.54
C PHE A 286 -2.17 -8.23 15.46
N THR A 287 -1.26 -9.20 15.56
CA THR A 287 0.06 -9.12 16.16
C THR A 287 1.01 -9.83 15.22
N LYS A 288 2.31 -9.54 15.30
CA LYS A 288 3.31 -10.26 14.49
C LYS A 288 3.26 -11.79 14.69
N ARG A 289 2.89 -12.24 15.90
CA ARG A 289 2.79 -13.66 16.27
C ARG A 289 1.53 -14.35 15.72
N ASN A 290 0.39 -13.66 15.69
CA ASN A 290 -0.89 -14.26 15.31
C ASN A 290 -1.28 -14.02 13.84
N LEU A 291 -0.45 -13.32 13.08
CA LEU A 291 -0.74 -12.98 11.68
C LEU A 291 -0.79 -14.27 10.84
N PRO A 292 -1.94 -14.67 10.28
CA PRO A 292 -2.03 -15.90 9.51
C PRO A 292 -1.27 -15.76 8.17
N ARG A 293 -0.75 -16.86 7.63
CA ARG A 293 -0.08 -16.85 6.30
C ARG A 293 -1.12 -17.08 5.22
N ARG A 294 -0.97 -16.37 4.09
CA ARG A 294 -1.83 -16.48 2.89
C ARG A 294 -3.30 -16.63 3.25
N THR A 295 -3.86 -15.61 3.91
CA THR A 295 -5.26 -15.63 4.32
C THR A 295 -5.97 -14.39 3.79
N VAL A 296 -7.13 -14.57 3.15
CA VAL A 296 -8.06 -13.48 2.89
C VAL A 296 -8.99 -13.38 4.10
N VAL A 297 -8.99 -12.24 4.78
CA VAL A 297 -9.88 -11.98 5.90
C VAL A 297 -11.00 -11.05 5.44
N VAL A 298 -12.24 -11.53 5.49
CA VAL A 298 -13.44 -10.74 5.17
C VAL A 298 -14.13 -10.39 6.49
N LEU A 299 -14.22 -9.11 6.83
CA LEU A 299 -14.88 -8.65 8.05
C LEU A 299 -16.40 -8.50 7.81
N SER A 300 -17.19 -8.75 8.85
CA SER A 300 -18.64 -8.51 8.81
C SER A 300 -18.96 -7.01 8.77
N GLY A 301 -20.20 -6.67 8.39
CA GLY A 301 -20.68 -5.28 8.41
C GLY A 301 -20.18 -4.38 7.27
N GLY A 302 -19.47 -4.96 6.30
CA GLY A 302 -18.68 -4.23 5.32
C GLY A 302 -19.24 -4.10 3.89
N GLY A 303 -20.45 -4.58 3.63
CA GLY A 303 -21.10 -4.36 2.34
C GLY A 303 -21.75 -2.98 2.31
N ASP A 304 -21.52 -2.21 1.24
CA ASP A 304 -22.31 -1.03 0.93
C ASP A 304 -23.78 -1.38 0.64
#